data_AF-A0A6H0TL86-F1
#
_entry.id   AF-A0A6H0TL86-F1
#
_cell.length_a   1.000
_cell.length_b   1.000
_cell.length_c   1.000
_cell.angle_alpha   90.00
_cell.angle_beta   90.00
_cell.angle_gamma   90.00
#
_symmetry.space_group_name_H-M   'P 1'
#
loop_
_entity.id
_entity.type
_entity.pdbx_description
1 polymer ?
#
loop_
_entity_poly.entity_id
_entity_poly.type
_entity_poly.pdbx_seq_one_letter_code
_entity_poly.pdbx_strand_id
1 'polypeptide(L)'
;MTVKEGNLVADGLKEWKQELLSLQDENKSKLEGLKNESKLIVAKNSCLQAARDSLGHERGARRDTLYKMSEQLDKYRRDLQREIDKLESKIKMQEQVNEVVFREIDKNI
;
A
#
# COMPACT_ATOMS: atom_id res chain seq x y z
N MET A 1 -2.43 -28.32 -39.32
CA MET A 1 -3.44 -27.51 -38.60
C MET A 1 -2.86 -26.76 -37.38
N THR A 2 -1.53 -26.66 -37.25
CA THR A 2 -0.81 -26.21 -36.03
C THR A 2 -0.70 -24.70 -35.84
N VAL A 3 -0.92 -23.88 -36.88
CA VAL A 3 -0.74 -22.41 -36.82
C VAL A 3 -1.82 -21.74 -35.97
N LYS A 4 -3.04 -22.30 -35.92
CA LYS A 4 -4.15 -21.74 -35.13
C LYS A 4 -3.99 -21.97 -33.62
N GLU A 5 -3.41 -23.11 -33.22
CA GLU A 5 -3.17 -23.44 -31.81
C GLU A 5 -1.99 -22.65 -31.24
N GLY A 6 -0.91 -22.46 -32.01
CA GLY A 6 0.23 -21.64 -31.58
C GLY A 6 -0.15 -20.18 -31.30
N ASN A 7 -1.05 -19.60 -32.10
CA ASN A 7 -1.56 -18.25 -31.85
C ASN A 7 -2.42 -18.17 -30.58
N LEU A 8 -3.24 -19.17 -30.29
CA LEU A 8 -4.07 -19.19 -29.07
C LEU A 8 -3.22 -19.29 -27.80
N VAL A 9 -2.14 -20.08 -27.82
CA VAL A 9 -1.22 -20.19 -26.67
C VAL A 9 -0.46 -18.88 -26.46
N ALA A 10 0.07 -18.28 -27.53
CA ALA A 10 0.78 -17.01 -27.44
C ALA A 10 -0.12 -15.88 -26.92
N ASP A 11 -1.38 -15.81 -27.37
CA ASP A 11 -2.32 -14.80 -26.91
C ASP A 11 -2.73 -15.02 -25.44
N GLY A 12 -2.96 -16.27 -25.01
CA GLY A 12 -3.20 -16.58 -23.60
C GLY A 12 -2.03 -16.23 -22.68
N LEU A 13 -0.78 -16.41 -23.14
CA LEU A 13 0.41 -15.99 -22.39
C LEU A 13 0.53 -14.46 -22.28
N LYS A 14 0.13 -13.71 -23.32
CA LYS A 14 0.07 -12.24 -23.27
C LYS A 14 -0.99 -11.75 -22.29
N GLU A 15 -2.17 -12.37 -22.29
CA GLU A 15 -3.26 -12.06 -21.36
C GLU A 15 -2.78 -12.27 -19.91
N TRP A 16 -2.19 -13.44 -19.63
CA TRP A 16 -1.65 -13.72 -18.30
C TRP A 16 -0.55 -12.74 -17.87
N LYS A 17 0.34 -12.33 -18.79
CA LYS A 17 1.33 -11.28 -18.53
C LYS A 17 0.67 -9.94 -18.15
N GLN A 18 -0.43 -9.56 -18.80
CA GLN A 18 -1.18 -8.35 -18.47
C GLN A 18 -1.90 -8.44 -17.12
N GLU A 19 -2.45 -9.60 -16.76
CA GLU A 19 -3.05 -9.83 -15.44
C GLU A 19 -2.02 -9.64 -14.32
N LEU A 20 -0.81 -10.20 -14.49
CA LEU A 20 0.28 -10.07 -13.51
C LEU A 20 0.77 -8.64 -13.35
N LEU A 21 0.81 -7.85 -14.44
CA LEU A 21 1.11 -6.42 -14.41
C LEU A 21 0.00 -5.65 -13.68
N SER A 22 -1.26 -5.90 -14.01
CA SER A 22 -2.41 -5.24 -13.39
C SER A 22 -2.43 -5.46 -11.89
N LEU A 23 -2.21 -6.70 -11.43
CA LEU A 23 -2.12 -7.02 -10.01
C LEU A 23 -0.96 -6.29 -9.30
N GLN A 24 0.16 -6.09 -9.99
CA GLN A 24 1.30 -5.35 -9.45
C GLN A 24 0.96 -3.87 -9.29
N ASP A 25 0.30 -3.27 -10.28
CA ASP A 25 -0.12 -1.87 -10.24
C ASP A 25 -1.20 -1.62 -9.19
N GLU A 26 -2.15 -2.54 -9.02
CA GLU A 26 -3.14 -2.50 -7.94
C GLU A 26 -2.47 -2.49 -6.56
N ASN A 27 -1.49 -3.37 -6.33
CA ASN A 27 -0.75 -3.40 -5.06
C ASN A 27 0.02 -2.08 -4.85
N LYS A 28 0.64 -1.51 -5.90
CA LYS A 28 1.34 -0.22 -5.83
C LYS A 28 0.39 0.94 -5.50
N SER A 29 -0.77 0.99 -6.15
CA SER A 29 -1.82 1.98 -5.87
C SER A 29 -2.32 1.87 -4.43
N LYS A 30 -2.58 0.65 -3.95
CA LYS A 30 -2.95 0.41 -2.55
C LYS A 30 -1.86 0.91 -1.60
N LEU A 31 -0.58 0.64 -1.89
CA LEU A 31 0.54 1.10 -1.08
C LEU A 31 0.60 2.64 -1.01
N GLU A 32 0.39 3.32 -2.13
CA GLU A 32 0.33 4.78 -2.16
C GLU A 32 -0.82 5.32 -1.29
N GLY A 33 -2.00 4.69 -1.37
CA GLY A 33 -3.14 5.00 -0.51
C GLY A 33 -2.79 4.92 0.99
N LEU A 34 -2.19 3.81 1.41
CA LEU A 34 -1.77 3.62 2.81
C LEU A 34 -0.71 4.65 3.24
N LYS A 35 0.25 4.97 2.37
CA LYS A 35 1.26 6.01 2.65
C LYS A 35 0.63 7.39 2.82
N ASN A 36 -0.36 7.72 2.01
CA ASN A 36 -1.09 8.99 2.11
C ASN A 36 -1.93 9.05 3.39
N GLU A 37 -2.57 7.95 3.77
CA GLU A 37 -3.29 7.86 5.04
C GLU A 37 -2.35 8.03 6.26
N SER A 38 -1.15 7.43 6.21
CA SER A 38 -0.14 7.60 7.26
C SER A 38 0.27 9.07 7.43
N LYS A 39 0.51 9.79 6.32
CA LYS A 39 0.78 11.24 6.33
C LYS A 39 -0.39 12.03 6.92
N LEU A 40 -1.63 11.65 6.58
CA LEU A 40 -2.82 12.31 7.12
C LEU A 40 -2.94 12.11 8.64
N ILE A 41 -2.61 10.93 9.16
CA ILE A 41 -2.61 10.67 10.61
C ILE A 41 -1.58 11.57 11.32
N VAL A 42 -0.38 11.72 10.74
CA VAL A 42 0.64 12.64 11.27
C VAL A 42 0.10 14.08 11.32
N ALA A 43 -0.52 14.55 10.24
CA ALA A 43 -1.13 15.88 10.21
C ALA A 43 -2.24 16.05 11.27
N LYS A 44 -3.10 15.04 11.44
CA LYS A 44 -4.14 15.03 12.49
C LYS A 44 -3.52 15.13 13.89
N ASN A 45 -2.44 14.38 14.17
CA ASN A 45 -1.74 14.47 15.45
C ASN A 45 -1.11 15.84 15.68
N SER A 46 -0.53 16.46 14.65
CA SER A 46 -0.03 17.84 14.75
C SER A 46 -1.14 18.84 15.12
N CYS A 47 -2.34 18.70 14.54
CA CYS A 47 -3.49 19.53 14.90
C CYS A 47 -3.93 19.31 16.35
N LEU A 48 -3.99 18.06 16.81
CA LEU A 48 -4.33 17.75 18.21
C LEU A 48 -3.29 18.31 19.18
N GLN A 49 -2.01 18.24 18.82
CA GLN A 49 -0.93 18.81 19.62
C GLN A 49 -1.06 20.34 19.71
N ALA A 50 -1.25 21.03 18.60
CA ALA A 50 -1.48 22.48 18.59
C ALA A 50 -2.72 22.87 19.42
N ALA A 51 -3.81 22.10 19.33
CA ALA A 51 -5.00 22.32 20.15
C ALA A 51 -4.69 22.16 21.65
N ARG A 52 -3.89 21.16 22.04
CA ARG A 52 -3.46 20.97 23.45
C ARG A 52 -2.60 22.13 23.93
N ASP A 53 -1.72 22.65 23.09
CA ASP A 53 -0.84 23.75 23.43
C ASP A 53 -1.64 25.06 23.62
N SER A 54 -2.70 25.25 22.84
CA SER A 54 -3.61 26.40 22.98
C SER A 54 -4.42 26.41 24.29
N LEU A 55 -4.63 25.24 24.90
CA LEU A 55 -5.32 25.11 26.19
C LEU A 55 -4.42 25.47 27.39
N GLY A 56 -3.15 25.80 27.17
CA GLY A 56 -2.20 26.14 28.24
C GLY A 56 -1.93 24.99 29.21
N HIS A 57 -1.54 25.30 30.45
CA HIS A 57 -1.20 24.29 31.47
C HIS A 57 -2.41 23.72 32.24
N GLU A 58 -3.64 24.08 31.85
CA GLU A 58 -4.83 23.61 32.53
C GLU A 58 -4.99 22.08 32.36
N ARG A 59 -4.97 21.36 33.48
CA ARG A 59 -5.41 19.96 33.52
C ARG A 59 -6.92 19.94 33.56
N GLY A 60 -7.54 19.30 32.57
CA GLY A 60 -8.98 19.17 32.49
C GLY A 60 -9.43 18.21 31.39
N ALA A 61 -10.71 17.84 31.44
CA ALA A 61 -11.30 16.81 30.58
C ALA A 61 -11.06 17.03 29.06
N ARG A 62 -10.93 18.29 28.62
CA ARG A 62 -10.59 18.64 27.23
C ARG A 62 -9.19 18.18 26.84
N ARG A 63 -8.18 18.45 27.69
CA ARG A 63 -6.79 18.06 27.44
C ARG A 63 -6.62 16.54 27.47
N ASP A 64 -7.31 15.86 28.38
CA ASP A 64 -7.30 14.39 28.47
C ASP A 64 -7.96 13.74 27.25
N THR A 65 -9.04 14.33 26.75
CA THR A 65 -9.70 13.88 25.51
C THR A 65 -8.76 13.99 24.31
N LEU A 66 -8.10 15.14 24.13
CA LEU A 66 -7.14 15.33 23.04
C LEU A 66 -5.95 14.36 23.13
N TYR A 67 -5.48 14.07 24.35
CA TYR A 67 -4.42 13.07 24.57
C TYR A 67 -4.86 11.68 24.12
N LYS A 68 -6.06 11.23 24.54
CA LYS A 68 -6.62 9.94 24.13
C LYS A 68 -6.79 9.83 22.61
N MET A 69 -7.26 10.89 21.96
CA MET A 69 -7.38 10.93 20.49
C MET A 69 -6.01 10.78 19.82
N SER A 70 -4.98 11.45 20.34
CA SER A 70 -3.61 11.34 19.83
C SER A 70 -3.05 9.92 20.00
N GLU A 71 -3.25 9.29 21.16
CA GLU A 71 -2.81 7.90 21.39
C GLU A 71 -3.50 6.91 20.45
N GLN A 72 -4.79 7.11 20.18
CA GLN A 72 -5.53 6.28 19.21
C GLN A 72 -4.97 6.44 17.80
N LEU A 73 -4.70 7.67 17.37
CA LEU A 73 -4.08 7.93 16.07
C LEU A 73 -2.68 7.34 15.98
N ASP A 74 -1.86 7.41 17.03
CA ASP A 74 -0.54 6.78 17.05
C ASP A 74 -0.62 5.25 16.99
N LYS A 75 -1.60 4.64 17.66
CA LYS A 75 -1.86 3.21 17.52
C LYS A 75 -2.22 2.86 16.09
N TYR A 76 -3.16 3.59 15.50
CA TYR A 76 -3.57 3.37 14.11
C TYR A 76 -2.42 3.55 13.13
N ARG A 77 -1.56 4.57 13.32
CA ARG A 77 -0.36 4.78 12.51
C ARG A 77 0.60 3.59 12.57
N ARG A 78 0.81 2.99 13.74
CA ARG A 78 1.68 1.82 13.88
C ARG A 78 1.14 0.60 13.16
N ASP A 79 -0.18 0.38 13.24
CA ASP A 79 -0.82 -0.73 12.54
C ASP A 79 -0.78 -0.53 11.02
N LEU A 80 -1.02 0.70 10.56
CA LEU A 80 -0.88 1.10 9.16
C LEU A 80 0.55 0.92 8.65
N GLN A 81 1.56 1.30 9.44
CA GLN A 81 2.97 1.09 9.08
C GLN A 81 3.29 -0.39 8.88
N ARG A 82 2.78 -1.27 9.75
CA ARG A 82 2.95 -2.73 9.57
C ARG A 82 2.29 -3.23 8.30
N GLU A 83 1.15 -2.68 7.89
CA GLU A 83 0.50 -3.03 6.62
C GLU A 83 1.32 -2.54 5.42
N ILE A 84 1.85 -1.31 5.49
CA ILE A 84 2.78 -0.75 4.50
C ILE A 84 3.98 -1.67 4.33
N ASP A 85 4.68 -2.03 5.41
CA ASP A 85 5.88 -2.87 5.37
C ASP A 85 5.60 -4.25 4.73
N LYS A 86 4.46 -4.86 5.10
CA LYS A 86 4.01 -6.14 4.51
C LYS A 86 3.74 -6.01 3.01
N LEU A 87 3.06 -4.94 2.61
CA LEU A 87 2.70 -4.72 1.21
C LEU A 87 3.92 -4.39 0.36
N GLU A 88 4.88 -3.60 0.88
CA GLU A 88 6.16 -3.35 0.22
C GLU A 88 6.95 -4.65 0.01
N SER A 89 7.03 -5.51 1.01
CA SER A 89 7.67 -6.82 0.86
C SER A 89 6.97 -7.69 -0.18
N LYS A 90 5.63 -7.66 -0.22
CA LYS A 90 4.84 -8.41 -1.20
C LYS A 90 5.10 -7.90 -2.62
N ILE A 91 5.09 -6.58 -2.84
CA ILE A 91 5.36 -5.95 -4.14
C ILE A 91 6.77 -6.31 -4.61
N LYS A 92 7.77 -6.21 -3.74
CA LYS A 92 9.16 -6.57 -4.08
C LYS A 92 9.28 -8.03 -4.51
N MET A 93 8.65 -8.94 -3.78
CA MET A 93 8.64 -10.37 -4.16
C MET A 93 7.90 -10.60 -5.47
N GLN A 94 6.76 -9.95 -5.67
CA GLN A 94 5.99 -10.02 -6.91
C GLN A 94 6.81 -9.51 -8.10
N GLU A 95 7.55 -8.42 -7.94
CA GLU A 95 8.43 -7.87 -8.98
C GLU A 95 9.51 -8.87 -9.41
N GLN A 96 10.16 -9.53 -8.45
CA GLN A 96 11.17 -10.55 -8.72
C GLN A 96 10.58 -11.77 -9.44
N VAL A 97 9.40 -12.22 -9.01
CA VAL A 97 8.71 -13.36 -9.64
C VAL A 97 8.24 -13.00 -11.05
N ASN A 98 7.59 -11.84 -11.21
CA ASN A 98 7.12 -11.34 -12.50
C ASN A 98 8.28 -11.21 -13.48
N GLU A 99 9.45 -10.74 -13.07
CA GLU A 99 10.62 -10.63 -13.93
C GLU A 99 11.05 -11.99 -14.52
N VAL A 100 11.05 -13.05 -13.70
CA VAL A 100 11.38 -14.41 -14.16
C VAL A 100 10.29 -14.96 -15.07
N VAL A 101 9.03 -14.80 -14.68
CA VAL A 101 7.87 -15.27 -15.46
C VAL A 101 7.80 -14.59 -16.81
N PHE A 102 7.96 -13.26 -16.86
CA PHE A 102 7.90 -12.48 -18.09
C PHE A 102 9.03 -12.86 -19.05
N ARG A 103 10.25 -13.08 -18.53
CA ARG A 103 11.37 -13.58 -19.34
C ARG A 103 11.06 -14.93 -19.99
N GLU A 104 10.29 -15.79 -19.32
CA GLU A 104 9.92 -17.09 -19.88
C GLU A 104 8.76 -16.98 -20.87
N ILE A 105 7.75 -16.15 -20.55
CA ILE A 105 6.65 -15.82 -21.47
C ILE A 105 7.21 -15.26 -22.79
N ASP A 106 8.15 -14.32 -22.72
CA ASP A 106 8.71 -13.66 -23.91
C ASP A 106 9.58 -14.58 -24.78
N LYS A 107 10.02 -15.74 -24.27
CA LYS A 107 10.69 -16.78 -25.09
C LYS A 107 9.70 -17.69 -25.83
N ASN A 108 8.47 -17.78 -25.33
CA ASN A 108 7.44 -18.70 -25.80
C ASN A 108 6.38 -18.01 -26.67
N ILE A 109 6.51 -16.69 -26.90
CA ILE A 109 5.72 -15.87 -27.83
C ILE A 109 6.59 -15.52 -29.05
#